data_AF-A0A1X1MIU7-F1
#
_entry.id   AF-A0A1X1MIU7-F1
#
_cell.length_a   1.000
_cell.length_b   1.000
_cell.length_c   1.000
_cell.angle_alpha   90.00
_cell.angle_beta   90.00
_cell.angle_gamma   90.00
#
_symmetry.space_group_name_H-M   'P 1'
#
loop_
_entity.id
_entity.type
_entity.pdbx_description
1 polymer ?
#
loop_
_entity_poly.entity_id
_entity_poly.type
_entity_poly.pdbx_seq_one_letter_code
_entity_poly.pdbx_strand_id
1 'polypeptide(L)'
;MGEPSPAVRSWLDAYPGPLPSYQTWPMRWNDLVRPTWSGNPFAATMVHEEILDEESVSTALEAVLYDESVRTELAEARAGYRRALAALPATIEAFHQVASVHGLTF
;
A
#
# COMPACT_ATOMS: atom_id res chain seq x y z
N MET A 1 19.11 1.72 -4.56
CA MET A 1 18.27 1.23 -5.65
C MET A 1 19.18 0.49 -6.62
N GLY A 2 19.05 -0.83 -6.66
CA GLY A 2 19.77 -1.67 -7.62
C GLY A 2 19.22 -1.48 -9.04
N GLU A 3 20.03 -1.78 -10.06
CA GLU A 3 19.54 -1.79 -11.44
C GLU A 3 18.57 -2.97 -11.64
N PRO A 4 17.48 -2.80 -12.41
CA PRO A 4 16.56 -3.89 -12.73
C PRO A 4 17.27 -4.98 -13.54
N SER A 5 16.93 -6.25 -13.28
CA SER A 5 17.51 -7.38 -14.00
C SER A 5 17.22 -7.33 -15.50
N PRO A 6 18.00 -8.06 -16.32
CA PRO A 6 17.73 -8.16 -17.77
C PRO A 6 16.32 -8.63 -18.11
N ALA A 7 15.70 -9.46 -17.26
CA ALA A 7 14.34 -9.93 -17.44
C ALA A 7 13.31 -8.81 -17.21
N VAL A 8 13.46 -8.04 -16.13
CA VAL A 8 12.61 -6.88 -15.83
C VAL A 8 12.78 -5.81 -16.91
N ARG A 9 14.01 -5.56 -17.36
CA ARG A 9 14.30 -4.60 -18.44
C ARG A 9 13.62 -5.00 -19.75
N SER A 10 13.72 -6.26 -20.16
CA SER A 10 13.03 -6.80 -21.34
C SER A 10 11.50 -6.67 -21.26
N TRP A 11 10.93 -6.88 -20.08
CA TRP A 11 9.49 -6.69 -19.86
C TRP A 11 9.07 -5.23 -19.94
N LEU A 12 9.84 -4.30 -19.36
CA LEU A 12 9.60 -2.86 -19.44
C LEU A 12 9.67 -2.36 -20.89
N ASP A 13 10.68 -2.81 -21.65
CA ASP A 13 10.87 -2.46 -23.06
C ASP A 13 9.71 -2.96 -23.94
N ALA A 14 9.05 -4.05 -23.54
CA ALA A 14 7.89 -4.62 -24.23
C ALA A 14 6.55 -3.96 -23.84
N TYR A 15 6.51 -3.10 -22.82
CA TYR A 15 5.29 -2.46 -22.33
C TYR A 15 5.09 -1.06 -22.96
N PRO A 16 4.06 -0.85 -23.80
CA PRO A 16 3.94 0.34 -24.67
C PRO A 16 3.42 1.62 -23.98
N GLY A 17 3.31 1.63 -22.65
CA GLY A 17 2.76 2.76 -21.88
C GLY A 17 3.56 3.06 -20.62
N PRO A 18 3.33 4.19 -19.95
CA PRO A 18 3.81 4.36 -18.57
C PRO A 18 3.23 3.22 -17.73
N LEU A 19 4.05 2.64 -16.85
CA LEU A 19 3.53 1.67 -15.89
C LEU A 19 2.31 2.29 -15.22
N PRO A 20 1.13 1.63 -15.29
CA PRO A 20 -0.03 2.13 -14.59
C PRO A 20 0.37 2.13 -13.13
N SER A 21 0.23 3.29 -12.48
CA SER A 21 0.50 3.43 -11.05
C SER A 21 -0.17 2.25 -10.36
N TYR A 22 0.63 1.38 -9.73
CA TYR A 22 0.18 0.16 -9.06
C TYR A 22 -0.57 0.57 -7.78
N GLN A 23 -1.64 1.34 -7.93
CA GLN A 23 -2.30 2.06 -6.86
C GLN A 23 -3.74 1.59 -6.82
N THR A 24 -3.85 0.45 -6.14
CA THR A 24 -5.02 -0.07 -5.42
C THR A 24 -6.25 -0.35 -6.27
N TRP A 25 -6.69 -1.61 -6.26
CA TRP A 25 -8.04 -1.98 -6.67
C TRP A 25 -9.07 -1.26 -5.77
N PRO A 26 -10.16 -0.70 -6.32
CA PRO A 26 -10.52 -0.65 -7.73
C PRO A 26 -9.87 0.52 -8.50
N MET A 27 -9.70 0.32 -9.81
CA MET A 27 -9.11 1.29 -10.75
C MET A 27 -9.67 2.70 -10.55
N ARG A 28 -8.78 3.70 -10.44
CA ARG A 28 -9.07 5.13 -10.21
C ARG A 28 -9.63 5.48 -8.82
N TRP A 29 -9.69 4.55 -7.87
CA TRP A 29 -10.05 4.85 -6.49
C TRP A 29 -9.19 5.96 -5.89
N ASN A 30 -7.88 5.98 -6.21
CA ASN A 30 -6.99 7.04 -5.76
C ASN A 30 -7.45 8.44 -6.24
N ASP A 31 -7.92 8.60 -7.47
CA ASP A 31 -8.43 9.90 -7.94
C ASP A 31 -9.56 10.43 -7.03
N LEU A 32 -10.36 9.52 -6.46
CA LEU A 32 -11.44 9.83 -5.53
C LEU A 32 -10.96 10.16 -4.11
N VAL A 33 -9.99 9.42 -3.56
CA VAL A 33 -9.49 9.61 -2.18
C VAL A 33 -8.32 10.58 -2.06
N ARG A 34 -7.61 10.89 -3.15
CA ARG A 34 -6.46 11.81 -3.12
C ARG A 34 -6.79 13.20 -2.56
N PRO A 35 -7.97 13.80 -2.82
CA PRO A 35 -8.37 15.05 -2.15
C PRO A 35 -8.58 14.89 -0.63
N THR A 36 -9.02 13.73 -0.15
CA THR A 36 -9.25 13.49 1.28
C THR A 36 -7.97 13.22 2.07
N TRP A 37 -6.84 13.02 1.37
CA TRP A 37 -5.52 12.91 1.98
C TRP A 37 -4.77 14.23 2.11
N SER A 38 -5.38 15.37 1.72
CA SER A 38 -4.77 16.67 1.95
C SER A 38 -4.57 16.89 3.46
N GLY A 39 -3.31 17.00 3.90
CA GLY A 39 -2.97 17.12 5.32
C GLY A 39 -2.74 15.80 6.06
N ASN A 40 -2.78 14.65 5.37
CA ASN A 40 -2.40 13.37 5.98
C ASN A 40 -0.89 13.38 6.30
N PRO A 41 -0.48 13.26 7.58
CA PRO A 41 0.93 13.29 7.97
C PRO A 41 1.74 12.10 7.43
N PHE A 42 1.06 11.07 6.93
CA PHE A 42 1.65 9.88 6.33
C PHE A 42 1.58 9.90 4.79
N ALA A 43 1.12 10.98 4.14
CA ALA A 43 1.05 11.02 2.67
C ALA A 43 2.41 10.75 2.00
N ALA A 44 3.51 11.14 2.65
CA ALA A 44 4.86 10.89 2.18
C ALA A 44 5.27 9.41 2.20
N THR A 45 4.65 8.57 3.04
CA THR A 45 4.96 7.13 3.05
C THR A 45 4.43 6.42 1.81
N MET A 46 3.38 6.96 1.17
CA MET A 46 2.82 6.42 -0.05
C MET A 46 3.61 6.75 -1.32
N VAL A 47 4.48 7.77 -1.26
CA VAL A 47 5.33 8.16 -2.40
C VAL A 47 6.51 7.21 -2.58
N HIS A 48 6.74 6.27 -1.65
CA HIS A 48 7.99 5.52 -1.60
C HIS A 48 8.00 4.11 -2.17
N GLU A 49 6.91 3.58 -2.74
CA GLU A 49 6.89 2.18 -3.17
C GLU A 49 6.17 1.96 -4.51
N GLU A 50 6.79 2.40 -5.61
CA GLU A 50 6.77 1.59 -6.83
C GLU A 50 8.02 0.71 -6.80
N ILE A 51 7.94 -0.40 -6.06
CA ILE A 51 9.05 -1.33 -5.87
C ILE A 51 9.22 -2.16 -7.14
N LEU A 52 10.12 -1.70 -8.02
CA LEU A 52 10.85 -2.56 -8.96
C LEU A 52 12.26 -2.87 -8.42
N ASP A 53 12.44 -2.87 -7.10
CA ASP A 53 13.69 -3.30 -6.45
C ASP A 53 13.66 -4.83 -6.24
N GLU A 54 13.97 -5.55 -7.31
CA GLU A 54 13.95 -7.02 -7.37
C GLU A 54 14.85 -7.66 -6.31
N GLU A 55 16.02 -7.06 -6.06
CA GLU A 55 16.97 -7.54 -5.07
C GLU A 55 16.40 -7.42 -3.66
N SER A 56 15.82 -6.27 -3.34
CA SER A 56 15.18 -6.04 -2.04
C SER A 56 13.98 -6.96 -1.82
N VAL A 57 13.16 -7.17 -2.86
CA VAL A 57 12.02 -8.09 -2.80
C VAL A 57 12.49 -9.54 -2.59
N SER A 58 13.48 -9.99 -3.34
CA SER A 58 14.00 -11.37 -3.25
C SER A 58 14.63 -11.62 -1.89
N THR A 59 15.44 -10.68 -1.39
CA THR A 59 16.04 -10.74 -0.04
C THR A 59 14.97 -10.80 1.04
N ALA A 60 13.93 -9.97 0.94
CA ALA A 60 12.83 -9.99 1.90
C ALA A 60 12.05 -11.32 1.85
N LEU A 61 11.83 -11.89 0.67
CA LEU A 61 11.17 -13.18 0.52
C LEU A 61 12.00 -14.32 1.12
N GLU A 62 13.30 -14.35 0.88
CA GLU A 62 14.20 -15.34 1.49
C GLU A 62 14.17 -15.25 3.02
N ALA A 63 14.23 -14.03 3.57
CA ALA A 63 14.11 -13.82 5.01
C ALA A 63 12.77 -14.33 5.57
N VAL A 64 11.65 -14.06 4.88
CA VAL A 64 10.33 -14.58 5.28
C VAL A 64 10.27 -16.11 5.22
N LEU A 65 10.94 -16.74 4.25
CA LEU A 65 10.91 -18.19 4.07
C LEU A 65 11.82 -18.93 5.07
N TYR A 66 12.98 -18.37 5.36
CA TYR A 66 14.06 -19.11 6.03
C TYR A 66 14.46 -18.55 7.40
N ASP A 67 14.10 -17.32 7.75
CA ASP A 67 14.41 -16.73 9.06
C ASP A 67 13.21 -16.82 10.02
N GLU A 68 13.37 -17.52 11.14
CA GLU A 68 12.33 -17.66 12.16
C GLU A 68 12.07 -16.37 12.94
N SER A 69 13.11 -15.56 13.18
CA SER A 69 12.97 -14.29 13.89
C SER A 69 12.12 -13.30 13.07
N VAL A 70 12.38 -13.22 11.77
CA VAL A 70 11.60 -12.40 10.83
C VAL A 70 10.16 -12.88 10.75
N ARG A 71 9.91 -14.19 10.70
CA ARG A 71 8.54 -14.74 10.71
C ARG A 71 7.79 -14.39 12.00
N THR A 72 8.48 -14.43 13.14
CA THR A 72 7.91 -14.08 14.45
C THR A 72 7.55 -12.60 14.53
N GLU A 73 8.48 -11.72 14.17
CA GLU A 73 8.25 -10.27 14.12
C GLU A 73 7.07 -9.92 13.21
N LEU A 74 7.01 -10.50 12.01
CA LEU A 74 5.90 -10.27 11.09
C LEU A 74 4.57 -10.80 11.62
N ALA A 75 4.57 -11.92 12.36
CA ALA A 75 3.36 -12.43 13.01
C ALA A 75 2.87 -11.47 14.09
N GLU A 76 3.76 -10.93 14.92
CA GLU A 76 3.44 -9.92 15.93
C GLU A 76 2.92 -8.63 15.30
N ALA A 77 3.58 -8.13 14.25
CA ALA A 77 3.15 -6.95 13.50
C ALA A 77 1.75 -7.14 12.90
N ARG A 78 1.47 -8.30 12.29
CA ARG A 78 0.13 -8.63 11.76
C ARG A 78 -0.92 -8.69 12.86
N ALA A 79 -0.60 -9.25 14.02
CA ALA A 79 -1.50 -9.27 15.17
C ALA A 79 -1.76 -7.85 15.71
N GLY A 80 -0.72 -7.01 15.76
CA GLY A 80 -0.84 -5.58 16.08
C GLY A 80 -1.76 -4.84 15.12
N TYR A 81 -1.55 -5.01 13.82
CA TYR A 81 -2.36 -4.41 12.77
C TYR A 81 -3.84 -4.84 12.86
N ARG A 82 -4.12 -6.13 13.06
CA ARG A 82 -5.50 -6.63 13.25
C ARG A 82 -6.17 -6.02 14.48
N ARG A 83 -5.43 -5.85 15.58
CA ARG A 83 -5.96 -5.17 16.77
C ARG A 83 -6.28 -3.70 16.49
N ALA A 84 -5.40 -3.00 15.75
CA ALA A 84 -5.66 -1.62 15.36
C ALA A 84 -6.90 -1.50 14.47
N LEU A 85 -7.05 -2.40 13.48
CA LEU A 85 -8.25 -2.45 12.64
C LEU A 85 -9.53 -2.72 13.43
N ALA A 86 -9.48 -3.67 14.38
CA ALA A 86 -10.63 -3.97 15.23
C ALA A 86 -11.00 -2.81 16.17
N ALA A 87 -10.08 -1.89 16.44
CA ALA A 87 -10.30 -0.70 17.25
C ALA A 87 -10.80 0.51 16.42
N LEU A 88 -10.80 0.43 15.09
CA LEU A 88 -11.34 1.50 14.25
C LEU A 88 -12.87 1.58 14.43
N PRO A 89 -13.46 2.79 14.34
CA PRO A 89 -14.90 2.94 14.30
C PRO A 89 -15.52 2.10 13.18
N ALA A 90 -16.78 1.70 13.34
CA ALA A 90 -17.46 0.97 12.28
C ALA A 90 -17.43 1.81 11.00
N THR A 91 -17.18 1.18 9.86
CA THR A 91 -17.03 1.90 8.57
C THR A 91 -18.24 2.79 8.28
N ILE A 92 -19.44 2.37 8.70
CA ILE A 92 -20.66 3.16 8.56
C ILE A 92 -20.68 4.41 9.46
N GLU A 93 -20.11 4.35 10.66
CA GLU A 93 -19.99 5.48 11.57
C GLU A 93 -18.98 6.50 11.04
N ALA A 94 -17.82 6.03 10.57
CA ALA A 94 -16.83 6.88 9.91
C ALA A 94 -17.40 7.54 8.65
N PHE A 95 -18.19 6.80 7.86
CA PHE A 95 -18.87 7.33 6.68
C PHE A 95 -19.92 8.38 7.04
N HIS A 96 -20.78 8.13 8.03
CA HIS A 96 -21.76 9.11 8.51
C HIS A 96 -21.09 10.37 9.05
N GLN A 97 -19.98 10.22 9.77
CA GLN A 97 -19.22 11.35 10.31
C GLN A 97 -18.68 12.22 9.18
N VAL A 98 -18.03 11.63 8.17
CA VAL A 98 -17.53 12.35 7.00
C VAL A 98 -18.67 13.00 6.22
N ALA A 99 -19.76 12.27 5.98
CA ALA A 99 -20.85 12.76 5.17
C ALA A 99 -21.64 13.88 5.87
N SER A 100 -21.74 13.87 7.21
CA SER A 100 -22.31 14.98 7.99
C SER A 100 -21.53 16.28 7.86
N VAL A 101 -20.20 16.21 7.79
CA VAL A 101 -19.32 17.38 7.54
C VAL A 101 -19.59 18.00 6.17
N HIS A 102 -20.06 17.20 5.21
CA HIS A 102 -20.43 17.63 3.86
C HIS A 102 -21.93 17.92 3.70
N GLY A 103 -22.72 17.91 4.78
CA GLY A 103 -24.14 18.23 4.74
C GLY A 103 -25.01 17.15 4.09
N LEU A 104 -24.51 15.91 3.96
CA LEU A 104 -25.26 14.76 3.45
C LEU A 104 -25.91 14.01 4.62
N THR A 105 -27.22 13.77 4.54
CA THR A 105 -28.01 13.00 5.51
C THR A 105 -28.54 11.70 4.90
N PHE A 106 -28.48 10.61 5.66
CA PHE A 106 -28.97 9.27 5.29
C PHE A 106 -29.82 8.70 6.43
#